data_AF-A0A3D1BF15-F1
#
_entry.id   AF-A0A3D1BF15-F1
#
_cell.length_a   1.000
_cell.length_b   1.000
_cell.length_c   1.000
_cell.angle_alpha   90.00
_cell.angle_beta   90.00
_cell.angle_gamma   90.00
#
_symmetry.space_group_name_H-M   'P 1'
#
loop_
_entity.id
_entity.type
_entity.pdbx_description
1 polymer ?
#
loop_
_entity_poly.entity_id
_entity_poly.type
_entity_poly.pdbx_seq_one_letter_code
_entity_poly.pdbx_strand_id
1 'polypeptide(L)' 'HQMKTVERPKISQQIAEARDKGDLSENAEYDAAKEAQGLLEAKINKMENLLANARVIDDSDIDNSKVF' A
#
# COMPACT_ATOMS: atom_id res chain seq x y z
N HIS A 1 7.50 0.12 5.26
CA HIS A 1 8.76 0.56 4.64
C HIS A 1 8.81 0.16 3.17
N GLN A 2 8.93 -1.14 2.83
CA GLN A 2 8.99 -1.68 1.46
C GLN A 2 8.02 -1.05 0.44
N MET A 3 6.72 -1.01 0.75
CA MET A 3 5.68 -0.51 -0.17
C MET A 3 5.92 0.95 -0.59
N LYS A 4 6.39 1.80 0.33
CA LYS A 4 6.59 3.24 0.08
C LYS A 4 7.93 3.55 -0.58
N THR A 5 8.99 2.82 -0.22
CA THR A 5 10.36 3.16 -0.61
C THR A 5 10.89 2.35 -1.79
N VAL A 6 10.28 1.21 -2.10
CA VAL A 6 10.70 0.33 -3.20
C VAL A 6 9.61 0.21 -4.25
N GLU A 7 8.42 -0.24 -3.85
CA GLU A 7 7.36 -0.56 -4.81
C GLU A 7 6.74 0.69 -5.46
N ARG A 8 6.44 1.71 -4.66
CA ARG A 8 5.87 2.97 -5.19
C ARG A 8 6.80 3.67 -6.20
N PRO A 9 8.11 3.85 -5.93
CA PRO A 9 9.03 4.38 -6.94
C PRO A 9 9.15 3.49 -8.18
N LYS A 10 9.18 2.17 -8.01
CA LYS A 10 9.27 1.21 -9.13
C LYS A 10 8.07 1.32 -10.06
N ILE A 11 6.84 1.34 -9.53
CA ILE A 11 5.63 1.49 -10.34
C ILE A 11 5.62 2.86 -11.02
N SER A 12 6.07 3.91 -10.33
CA SER A 12 6.18 5.25 -10.94
C SER A 12 7.15 5.27 -12.13
N GLN A 13 8.26 4.53 -12.07
CA GLN A 13 9.17 4.38 -13.20
C GLN A 13 8.52 3.59 -14.36
N GLN A 14 7.81 2.50 -14.07
CA GLN A 14 7.10 1.72 -15.09
C GLN A 14 6.05 2.57 -15.83
N ILE A 15 5.31 3.42 -15.11
CA ILE A 15 4.35 4.36 -15.72
C ILE A 15 5.06 5.39 -16.60
N ALA A 16 6.22 5.90 -16.17
CA ALA A 16 7.01 6.86 -16.94
C ALA A 16 7.54 6.21 -18.24
N GLU A 17 8.13 5.02 -18.14
CA GLU A 17 8.61 4.25 -19.30
C GLU A 17 7.47 3.91 -20.27
N ALA A 18 6.30 3.53 -19.75
CA ALA A 18 5.13 3.27 -20.59
C ALA A 18 4.61 4.54 -21.29
N ARG A 19 4.67 5.70 -20.62
CA ARG A 19 4.36 7.01 -21.23
C ARG A 19 5.29 7.39 -22.37
N ASP A 20 6.57 7.05 -22.25
CA ASP A 20 7.57 7.38 -23.27
C ASP A 20 7.41 6.54 -24.54
N LYS A 21 6.65 5.44 -24.50
CA LYS A 21 6.34 4.59 -25.67
C LYS A 21 5.29 5.18 -26.61
N GLY A 22 4.72 6.34 -26.30
CA GLY A 22 3.86 7.09 -27.21
C GLY A 22 2.37 6.87 -26.97
N ASP A 23 1.69 6.12 -27.84
CA ASP A 23 0.22 5.99 -27.77
C ASP A 23 -0.20 5.25 -26.51
N LEU A 24 -0.81 5.99 -25.58
CA LEU A 24 -1.28 5.48 -24.29
C LEU A 24 -2.62 4.76 -24.40
N SER A 25 -3.39 5.01 -25.46
CA SER A 25 -4.76 4.50 -25.57
C SER A 25 -4.84 3.00 -25.85
N GLU A 26 -3.76 2.40 -26.37
CA GLU A 26 -3.61 0.95 -26.58
C GLU A 26 -2.53 0.33 -25.68
N ASN A 27 -1.96 1.10 -24.75
CA ASN A 27 -0.80 0.68 -23.96
C ASN A 27 -1.23 -0.11 -22.72
N ALA A 28 -1.37 -1.42 -22.92
CA ALA A 28 -1.73 -2.35 -21.86
C ALA A 28 -0.76 -2.29 -20.65
N GLU A 29 0.53 -2.01 -20.88
CA GLU A 29 1.50 -1.86 -19.79
C GLU A 29 1.25 -0.60 -18.96
N TYR A 30 0.83 0.51 -19.58
CA TYR A 30 0.46 1.73 -18.86
C TYR A 30 -0.77 1.51 -17.97
N ASP A 31 -1.81 0.89 -18.52
CA ASP A 31 -3.04 0.59 -17.78
C ASP A 31 -2.78 -0.36 -16.61
N ALA A 32 -2.03 -1.44 -16.85
CA ALA A 32 -1.63 -2.37 -15.80
C ALA A 32 -0.79 -1.68 -14.71
N ALA A 33 0.14 -0.80 -15.09
CA ALA A 33 0.95 -0.06 -14.12
C ALA A 33 0.11 0.95 -13.30
N LYS A 34 -0.89 1.59 -13.91
CA LYS A 34 -1.85 2.47 -13.22
C LYS A 34 -2.76 1.70 -12.26
N GLU A 35 -3.23 0.52 -12.65
CA GLU A 35 -4.00 -0.36 -11.76
C GLU A 35 -3.14 -0.81 -10.56
N ALA A 36 -1.92 -1.28 -10.82
CA ALA A 36 -0.97 -1.70 -9.78
C ALA A 36 -0.67 -0.55 -8.81
N GLN A 37 -0.52 0.68 -9.31
CA GLN A 37 -0.37 1.89 -8.48
C GLN A 37 -1.58 2.05 -7.54
N GLY A 38 -2.80 1.96 -8.07
CA GLY A 38 -4.03 2.10 -7.29
C GLY A 38 -4.14 1.04 -6.18
N LEU A 39 -3.85 -0.22 -6.49
CA LEU A 39 -3.85 -1.31 -5.51
C LEU A 39 -2.79 -1.12 -4.42
N LEU A 40 -1.58 -0.67 -4.80
CA LEU A 40 -0.52 -0.40 -3.85
C LEU A 40 -0.90 0.74 -2.89
N GLU A 41 -1.45 1.83 -3.42
CA GLU A 41 -1.90 2.97 -2.60
C GLU A 41 -3.04 2.59 -1.65
N ALA A 42 -4.01 1.80 -2.12
CA ALA A 42 -5.07 1.28 -1.26
C ALA A 42 -4.51 0.42 -0.10
N LYS A 43 -3.51 -0.42 -0.39
CA LYS A 43 -2.85 -1.24 0.63
C LYS A 43 -2.05 -0.40 1.63
N ILE A 44 -1.32 0.61 1.15
CA ILE A 44 -0.59 1.54 2.01
C ILE A 44 -1.56 2.25 2.95
N ASN A 45 -2.61 2.86 2.41
CA ASN A 45 -3.61 3.57 3.20
C ASN A 45 -4.27 2.66 4.26
N LYS A 46 -4.61 1.43 3.89
CA LYS A 46 -5.16 0.45 4.84
C LYS A 46 -4.18 0.17 5.99
N MET A 47 -2.91 -0.08 5.69
CA MET A 47 -1.90 -0.38 6.71
C MET A 47 -1.60 0.83 7.60
N GLU A 48 -1.54 2.03 7.04
CA GLU A 48 -1.35 3.25 7.82
C GLU A 48 -2.53 3.52 8.75
N ASN A 49 -3.76 3.32 8.27
CA ASN A 49 -4.95 3.42 9.10
C ASN A 49 -4.94 2.39 10.23
N LEU A 50 -4.55 1.14 9.95
CA LEU A 50 -4.43 0.11 10.97
C LEU A 50 -3.39 0.50 12.02
N LEU A 51 -2.20 0.94 11.60
CA LEU A 51 -1.13 1.37 12.52
C LEU A 51 -1.53 2.59 13.35
N ALA A 52 -2.21 3.56 12.75
CA ALA A 52 -2.65 4.77 13.44
C ALA A 52 -3.71 4.49 14.52
N ASN A 53 -4.52 3.45 14.34
CA ASN A 53 -5.59 3.08 15.26
C ASN A 53 -5.23 1.88 16.16
N ALA A 54 -4.09 1.24 15.94
CA ALA A 54 -3.69 0.07 16.71
C ALA A 54 -3.39 0.49 18.17
N ARG A 55 -3.93 -0.29 19.11
CA ARG A 55 -3.54 -0.23 20.52
C ARG A 55 -2.80 -1.52 20.84
N VAL A 56 -1.61 -1.39 21.42
CA VAL A 56 -0.88 -2.53 21.97
C VAL A 56 -1.48 -2.80 23.35
N ILE A 57 -1.92 -4.04 23.57
CA ILE A 57 -2.34 -4.53 24.88
C ILE A 57 -1.23 -5.45 25.36
N ASP A 58 -0.74 -5.19 26.56
CA ASP A 58 0.15 -6.11 27.27
C ASP A 58 -0.70 -7.04 28.14
N ASP A 59 -0.51 -8.34 28.00
CA ASP A 59 -1.23 -9.34 28.79
C ASP A 59 -0.89 -9.25 30.28
N SER A 60 0.23 -8.63 30.65
CA SER A 60 0.57 -8.36 32.06
C SER A 60 -0.33 -7.33 32.73
N ASP A 61 -1.01 -6.47 31.95
CA ASP A 61 -1.92 -5.43 32.45
C ASP A 61 -3.38 -5.92 32.55
N ILE A 62 -3.67 -7.16 32.13
CA ILE A 62 -5.01 -7.74 32.17
C ILE A 62 -5.23 -8.36 33.56
N ASP A 63 -6.00 -7.66 34.40
CA ASP A 63 -6.46 -8.18 35.69
C ASP A 63 -7.49 -9.30 35.50
N ASN A 64 -7.01 -10.55 35.52
CA ASN A 64 -7.81 -11.76 35.39
C ASN A 64 -8.63 -12.11 36.65
N SER A 65 -8.60 -11.28 37.70
CA SER A 65 -9.33 -11.54 38.94
C SER A 65 -10.82 -11.21 38.88
N LYS A 66 -11.28 -10.52 37.82
CA LYS A 66 -12.71 -10.22 37.61
C LYS A 66 -13.30 -11.10 36.52
N VAL A 67 -13.81 -12.25 36.94
CA VAL A 67 -14.77 -13.04 36.16
C VAL A 67 -16.15 -12.76 36.77
N PHE A 68 -17.06 -12.18 35.99
CA PHE A 68 -18.47 -11.98 36.36
C PHE A 68 -19.28 -13.27 36.15
#